data_AF-A0A191TL13-F1
#
_entry.id   AF-A0A191TL13-F1
#
_cell.length_a   1.000
_cell.length_b   1.000
_cell.length_c   1.000
_cell.angle_alpha   90.00
_cell.angle_beta   90.00
_cell.angle_gamma   90.00
#
_symmetry.space_group_name_H-M   'P 1'
#
loop_
_entity.id
_entity.type
_entity.pdbx_description
1 polymer ?
#
loop_
_entity_poly.entity_id
_entity_poly.type
_entity_poly.pdbx_seq_one_letter_code
_entity_poly.pdbx_strand_id
1 'polypeptide(L)'
;MNEKERNNIIEQESFKMLLEEFTKEQEVHNKYMNELVATINGLSTKVASLETKLHNPQPVKVHIDTATIEQVVGKGIKDMKIIASAKPQPVIKKWQILLFPEKDAKQFYRIVFGRWFLWLVIIFFLSCLYKFGIHWSDNQQQMKLEQLENDKIKKAWIKLYGQENKAGKQHMDKMYEQSR
;
A
#
# COMPACT_ATOMS: atom_id res chain seq x y z
N MET A 1 -26.12 -31.86 18.41
CA MET A 1 -25.60 -30.54 18.82
C MET A 1 -26.03 -29.53 17.76
N ASN A 2 -26.80 -28.52 18.15
CA ASN A 2 -27.45 -27.60 17.20
C ASN A 2 -26.41 -26.60 16.64
N GLU A 3 -26.52 -26.20 15.38
CA GLU A 3 -25.53 -25.33 14.72
C GLU A 3 -25.37 -23.98 15.43
N LYS A 4 -26.49 -23.46 15.96
CA LYS A 4 -26.55 -22.24 16.77
C LYS A 4 -25.78 -22.36 18.10
N GLU A 5 -25.76 -23.54 18.69
CA GLU A 5 -25.09 -23.81 19.98
C GLU A 5 -23.57 -23.91 19.79
N ARG A 6 -23.14 -24.50 18.67
CA ARG A 6 -21.74 -24.57 18.25
C ARG A 6 -21.16 -23.18 17.96
N ASN A 7 -21.91 -22.30 17.29
CA ASN A 7 -21.46 -20.94 16.99
C ASN A 7 -21.31 -20.09 18.26
N ASN A 8 -22.23 -20.23 19.22
CA ASN A 8 -22.14 -19.52 20.51
C ASN A 8 -20.90 -19.95 21.32
N ILE A 9 -20.57 -21.24 21.33
CA ILE A 9 -19.33 -21.73 21.97
C ILE A 9 -18.08 -21.14 21.30
N ILE A 10 -18.04 -21.10 19.97
CA ILE A 10 -16.91 -20.53 19.20
C ILE A 10 -16.76 -19.02 19.49
N GLU A 11 -17.87 -18.29 19.56
CA GLU A 11 -17.85 -16.86 19.90
C GLU A 11 -17.34 -16.62 21.33
N GLN A 12 -17.78 -17.42 22.30
CA GLN A 12 -17.28 -17.32 23.68
C GLN A 12 -15.79 -17.67 23.81
N GLU A 13 -15.33 -18.70 23.10
CA GLU A 13 -13.91 -19.07 23.08
C GLU A 13 -13.06 -17.99 22.41
N SER A 14 -13.54 -17.40 21.31
CA SER A 14 -12.88 -16.29 20.63
C SER A 14 -12.79 -15.06 21.53
N PHE A 15 -13.89 -14.71 22.22
CA PHE A 15 -13.91 -13.57 23.14
C PHE A 15 -12.97 -13.78 24.33
N LYS A 16 -12.94 -15.01 24.88
CA LYS A 16 -12.01 -15.38 25.95
C LYS A 16 -10.56 -15.28 25.50
N MET A 17 -10.26 -15.72 24.28
CA MET A 17 -8.92 -15.61 23.69
C MET A 17 -8.50 -14.15 23.52
N LEU A 18 -9.40 -13.29 23.03
CA LEU A 18 -9.12 -11.86 22.89
C LEU A 18 -8.86 -11.17 24.24
N LEU A 19 -9.63 -11.52 25.28
CA LEU A 19 -9.42 -10.98 26.63
C LEU A 19 -8.07 -11.43 27.21
N GLU A 20 -7.67 -12.67 26.97
CA GLU A 20 -6.38 -13.18 27.41
C GLU A 20 -5.22 -12.50 26.66
N GLU A 21 -5.34 -12.34 25.34
CA GLU A 21 -4.38 -11.61 24.51
C GLU A 21 -4.22 -10.16 24.99
N PHE A 22 -5.35 -9.46 25.22
CA PHE A 22 -5.36 -8.09 25.70
C PHE A 22 -4.72 -7.94 27.09
N THR A 23 -4.97 -8.90 27.98
CA THR A 23 -4.36 -8.91 29.32
C THR A 23 -2.84 -9.09 29.25
N LYS A 24 -2.36 -10.00 28.39
CA LYS A 24 -0.93 -10.20 28.16
C LYS A 24 -0.28 -8.96 27.55
N GLU A 25 -0.93 -8.35 26.56
CA GLU A 25 -0.44 -7.14 25.92
C GLU A 25 -0.34 -5.98 26.93
N GLN A 26 -1.33 -5.83 27.82
CA GLN A 26 -1.31 -4.82 28.87
C GLN A 26 -0.18 -5.06 29.89
N GLU A 27 0.12 -6.31 30.25
CA GLU A 27 1.24 -6.64 31.15
C GLU A 27 2.60 -6.30 30.52
N VAL A 28 2.78 -6.63 29.22
CA VAL A 28 3.99 -6.28 28.46
C VAL A 28 4.16 -4.78 28.35
N HIS A 29 3.07 -4.05 28.06
CA HIS A 29 3.09 -2.60 27.97
C HIS A 29 3.49 -1.96 29.30
N ASN A 30 2.98 -2.49 30.43
CA ASN A 30 3.32 -1.99 31.76
C ASN A 30 4.80 -2.22 32.10
N LYS A 31 5.37 -3.38 31.72
CA LYS A 31 6.81 -3.66 31.87
C LYS A 31 7.66 -2.66 31.07
N TYR A 32 7.28 -2.39 29.82
CA TYR A 32 7.98 -1.41 28.98
C TYR A 32 7.93 0.00 29.57
N MET A 33 6.77 0.43 30.08
CA MET A 33 6.63 1.72 30.75
C MET A 33 7.53 1.83 32.00
N ASN A 34 7.62 0.78 32.79
CA ASN A 34 8.50 0.76 33.96
C ASN A 34 10.00 0.85 33.58
N GLU A 35 10.43 0.17 32.52
CA GLU A 35 11.80 0.30 31.98
C GLU A 35 12.07 1.71 31.43
N LEU A 36 11.09 2.30 30.76
CA LEU A 36 11.19 3.65 30.23
C LEU A 36 11.29 4.70 31.35
N VAL A 37 10.52 4.53 32.43
CA VAL A 37 10.65 5.36 33.63
C VAL A 37 12.02 5.18 34.30
N ALA A 38 12.51 3.94 34.40
CA ALA A 38 13.83 3.65 34.98
C ALA A 38 14.97 4.29 34.16
N THR A 39 14.89 4.22 32.83
CA THR A 39 15.88 4.85 31.94
C THR A 39 15.81 6.37 32.01
N ILE A 40 14.62 6.98 32.04
CA ILE A 40 14.46 8.43 32.22
C ILE A 40 15.04 8.89 33.55
N ASN A 41 14.80 8.16 34.64
CA ASN A 41 15.39 8.48 35.94
C ASN A 41 16.92 8.34 35.90
N GLY A 42 17.46 7.34 35.21
CA GLY A 42 18.89 7.19 34.95
C GLY A 42 19.49 8.32 34.11
N LEU A 43 18.76 8.85 33.14
CA LEU A 43 19.16 10.04 32.37
C LEU A 43 19.09 11.31 33.21
N SER A 44 18.02 11.50 33.98
CA SER A 44 17.84 12.65 34.87
C SER A 44 18.97 12.75 35.90
N THR A 45 19.35 11.64 36.52
CA THR A 45 20.50 11.59 37.44
C THR A 45 21.84 11.89 36.76
N LYS A 46 22.06 11.40 35.53
CA LYS A 46 23.25 11.76 34.75
C LYS A 46 23.29 13.25 34.40
N VAL A 47 22.15 13.84 34.03
CA VAL A 47 22.03 15.27 33.74
C VAL A 47 22.29 16.10 34.99
N ALA A 48 21.70 15.76 36.14
CA ALA A 48 22.00 16.41 37.42
C ALA A 48 23.49 16.29 37.81
N SER A 49 24.12 15.16 37.52
CA SER A 49 25.57 14.97 37.76
C SER A 49 26.44 15.86 36.86
N LEU A 50 25.99 16.19 35.65
CA LEU A 50 26.67 17.10 34.74
C LEU A 50 26.46 18.55 35.17
N GLU A 51 25.26 18.89 35.60
CA GLU A 51 24.92 20.23 36.09
C GLU A 51 25.72 20.58 37.36
N THR A 52 25.83 19.65 38.31
CA THR A 52 26.66 19.83 39.52
C THR A 52 28.15 19.95 39.19
N LYS A 53 28.67 19.20 38.21
CA LYS A 53 30.05 19.34 37.71
C LYS A 53 30.30 20.64 36.97
N LEU A 54 29.27 21.23 36.37
CA LEU A 54 29.36 22.52 35.68
C LEU A 54 29.33 23.70 36.66
N HIS A 55 28.58 23.59 37.76
CA HIS A 55 28.45 24.65 38.77
C HIS A 55 29.59 24.67 39.80
N ASN A 56 30.30 23.55 40.01
CA ASN A 56 31.52 23.49 40.82
C ASN A 56 32.69 23.00 39.95
N PRO A 57 33.32 23.86 39.14
CA PRO A 57 34.59 23.52 38.51
C PRO A 57 35.61 23.26 39.62
N GLN A 58 35.98 22.00 39.82
CA GLN A 58 37.10 21.64 40.69
C GLN A 58 38.35 22.40 40.19
N PRO A 59 39.04 23.18 41.03
CA PRO A 59 40.29 23.79 40.65
C PRO A 59 41.33 22.69 40.55
N VAL A 60 41.48 22.11 39.36
CA VAL A 60 42.64 21.30 39.04
C VAL A 60 43.83 22.27 39.11
N LYS A 61 44.63 22.17 40.18
CA LYS A 61 45.96 22.76 40.23
C LYS A 61 46.77 22.13 39.09
N VAL A 62 46.81 22.85 37.98
CA VAL A 62 47.66 22.63 36.81
C VAL A 62 49.11 22.69 37.27
N HIS A 63 49.72 21.54 37.54
CA HIS A 63 51.15 21.35 37.35
C HIS A 63 51.28 20.58 36.04
N ILE A 64 51.12 21.27 34.91
CA ILE A 64 51.14 20.63 33.59
C ILE A 64 52.50 20.86 32.95
N ASP A 65 53.24 19.77 32.87
CA ASP A 65 54.31 19.54 31.92
C ASP A 65 53.83 19.89 30.49
N THR A 66 54.32 21.02 29.99
CA THR A 66 53.91 21.65 28.72
C THR A 66 54.22 20.81 27.48
N ALA A 67 55.00 19.74 27.59
CA ALA A 67 55.36 18.87 26.46
C ALA A 67 54.15 18.12 25.87
N THR A 68 53.19 17.71 26.70
CA THR A 68 52.04 16.91 26.22
C THR A 68 50.99 17.78 25.52
N ILE A 69 50.82 19.02 25.97
CA ILE A 69 49.86 19.97 25.38
C ILE A 69 50.33 20.40 23.98
N GLU A 70 51.62 20.65 23.79
CA GLU A 70 52.17 21.01 22.48
C GLU A 70 51.99 19.88 21.45
N GLN A 71 52.12 18.62 21.86
CA GLN A 71 51.86 17.48 20.98
C GLN A 71 50.38 17.37 20.57
N VAL A 72 49.45 17.59 21.50
CA VAL A 72 48.01 17.53 21.21
C VAL A 72 47.58 18.68 20.32
N VAL A 73 48.10 19.90 20.54
CA VAL A 73 47.83 21.07 19.70
C VAL A 73 48.44 20.88 18.31
N GLY A 74 49.67 20.39 18.21
CA GLY A 74 50.31 20.09 16.92
C GLY A 74 49.58 19.01 16.12
N LYS A 75 49.02 17.99 16.80
CA LYS A 75 48.18 16.97 16.16
C LYS A 75 46.84 17.53 15.71
N GLY A 76 46.18 18.35 16.54
CA GLY A 76 44.92 19.01 16.20
C GLY A 76 45.03 19.96 15.00
N ILE A 77 46.14 20.70 14.89
CA ILE A 77 46.40 21.57 13.74
C ILE A 77 46.64 20.76 12.46
N LYS A 78 47.34 19.61 12.55
CA LYS A 78 47.52 18.70 11.42
C LYS A 78 46.20 18.07 10.98
N ASP A 79 45.36 17.64 11.92
CA ASP A 79 44.04 17.06 11.63
C ASP A 79 43.09 18.10 11.04
N MET A 80 43.10 19.35 11.54
CA MET A 80 42.35 20.46 10.94
C MET A 80 42.83 20.78 9.53
N LYS A 81 44.14 20.73 9.28
CA LYS A 81 44.68 20.90 7.92
C LYS A 81 44.21 19.78 6.99
N ILE A 82 44.15 18.54 7.46
CA ILE A 82 43.63 17.41 6.67
C ILE A 82 42.13 17.58 6.36
N ILE A 83 41.34 18.00 7.35
CA ILE A 83 39.90 18.25 7.18
C ILE A 83 39.64 19.48 6.28
N ALA A 84 40.44 20.54 6.39
CA ALA A 84 40.34 21.71 5.52
C ALA A 84 40.82 21.43 4.09
N SER A 85 41.77 20.51 3.91
CA SER A 85 42.20 20.01 2.59
C SER A 85 41.15 19.09 1.96
N ALA A 86 40.36 18.40 2.78
CA ALA A 86 39.17 17.67 2.37
C ALA A 86 38.01 18.66 2.12
N LYS A 87 38.12 19.41 1.03
CA LYS A 87 37.11 20.36 0.52
C LYS A 87 35.70 19.73 0.66
N PRO A 88 34.75 20.34 1.41
CA PRO A 88 33.40 19.80 1.51
C PRO A 88 32.78 19.83 0.12
N GLN A 89 32.54 18.65 -0.46
CA GLN A 89 31.87 18.57 -1.75
C GLN A 89 30.48 19.19 -1.60
N PRO A 90 30.07 20.11 -2.50
CA PRO A 90 28.73 20.68 -2.43
C PRO A 90 27.72 19.54 -2.55
N VAL A 91 26.88 19.38 -1.53
CA VAL A 91 25.77 18.43 -1.56
C VAL A 91 24.75 18.98 -2.56
N ILE A 92 24.92 18.62 -3.83
CA ILE A 92 23.99 18.97 -4.90
C ILE A 92 22.72 18.16 -4.63
N LYS A 93 21.70 18.80 -4.04
CA LYS A 93 20.37 18.21 -3.86
C LYS A 93 19.74 18.02 -5.24
N LYS A 94 19.93 16.84 -5.82
CA LYS A 94 19.25 16.43 -7.05
C LYS A 94 17.81 16.07 -6.70
N TRP A 95 16.86 16.89 -7.13
CA TRP A 95 15.44 16.56 -7.13
C TRP A 95 15.15 15.54 -8.22
N GLN A 96 15.59 14.29 -8.01
CA GLN A 96 15.10 13.17 -8.79
C GLN A 96 13.91 12.60 -8.02
N ILE A 97 12.75 12.48 -8.68
CA ILE A 97 11.67 11.60 -8.23
C ILE A 97 12.18 10.17 -8.44
N LEU A 98 13.09 9.76 -7.57
CA LEU A 98 13.42 8.37 -7.36
C LEU A 98 12.29 7.85 -6.49
N LEU A 99 11.47 6.93 -7.03
CA LEU A 99 10.42 6.28 -6.23
C LEU A 99 10.97 5.52 -5.00
N PHE A 100 12.30 5.41 -4.84
CA PHE A 100 13.00 4.66 -3.78
C PHE A 100 14.38 5.24 -3.41
N PRO A 101 14.89 5.02 -2.18
CA PRO A 101 16.21 5.47 -1.75
C PRO A 101 17.38 4.80 -2.51
N GLU A 102 18.51 5.50 -2.69
CA GLU A 102 19.71 5.02 -3.41
C GLU A 102 20.34 3.77 -2.81
N LYS A 103 20.18 3.54 -1.50
CA LYS A 103 20.60 2.31 -0.83
C LYS A 103 19.44 1.30 -0.91
N ASP A 104 19.67 0.17 -1.58
CA ASP A 104 18.77 -0.98 -1.76
C ASP A 104 17.69 -0.93 -2.86
N ALA A 105 17.80 -0.02 -3.84
CA ALA A 105 16.87 0.05 -4.99
C ALA A 105 16.70 -1.30 -5.74
N LYS A 106 17.75 -2.13 -5.81
CA LYS A 106 17.72 -3.43 -6.49
C LYS A 106 16.82 -4.46 -5.79
N GLN A 107 16.76 -4.43 -4.46
CA GLN A 107 15.97 -5.37 -3.67
C GLN A 107 14.49 -5.00 -3.70
N PHE A 108 14.18 -3.70 -3.62
CA PHE A 108 12.83 -3.18 -3.77
C PHE A 108 12.26 -3.44 -5.17
N TYR A 109 13.03 -3.21 -6.24
CA TYR A 109 12.58 -3.52 -7.59
C TYR A 109 12.23 -5.01 -7.76
N ARG A 110 13.05 -5.90 -7.20
CA ARG A 110 12.81 -7.35 -7.25
C ARG A 110 11.53 -7.78 -6.52
N ILE A 111 11.22 -7.16 -5.38
CA ILE A 111 10.00 -7.48 -4.62
C ILE A 111 8.76 -6.88 -5.30
N VAL A 112 8.80 -5.59 -5.64
CA VAL A 112 7.63 -4.84 -6.12
C VAL A 112 7.27 -5.23 -7.54
N PHE A 113 8.24 -5.23 -8.46
CA PHE A 113 8.00 -5.64 -9.85
C PHE A 113 7.95 -7.16 -10.04
N GLY A 114 8.44 -7.94 -9.08
CA GLY A 114 8.37 -9.40 -9.14
C GLY A 114 7.00 -9.94 -8.74
N ARG A 115 6.70 -9.93 -7.45
CA ARG A 115 5.49 -10.60 -6.93
C ARG A 115 4.28 -9.68 -6.93
N TRP A 116 4.43 -8.46 -6.43
CA TRP A 116 3.30 -7.55 -6.20
C TRP A 116 2.69 -7.02 -7.50
N PHE A 117 3.52 -6.58 -8.44
CA PHE A 117 3.07 -6.13 -9.74
C PHE A 117 2.34 -7.25 -10.51
N LEU A 118 2.82 -8.49 -10.42
CA LEU A 118 2.18 -9.63 -11.06
C LEU A 118 0.77 -9.87 -10.50
N TRP A 119 0.58 -9.79 -9.18
CA TRP A 119 -0.77 -9.86 -8.57
C TRP A 119 -1.68 -8.73 -9.02
N LEU A 120 -1.16 -7.50 -9.14
CA LEU A 120 -1.94 -6.36 -9.66
C LEU A 120 -2.39 -6.60 -11.11
N VAL A 121 -1.49 -7.10 -11.96
CA VAL A 121 -1.81 -7.44 -13.35
C VAL A 121 -2.88 -8.53 -13.41
N ILE A 122 -2.79 -9.57 -12.59
CA ILE A 122 -3.80 -10.63 -12.52
C ILE A 122 -5.17 -10.06 -12.13
N ILE A 123 -5.24 -9.27 -11.05
CA ILE A 123 -6.50 -8.69 -10.57
C ILE A 123 -7.11 -7.75 -11.61
N PHE A 124 -6.27 -6.95 -12.27
CA PHE A 124 -6.69 -6.09 -13.35
C PHE A 124 -7.26 -6.90 -14.53
N PHE A 125 -6.56 -7.96 -14.94
CA PHE A 125 -7.00 -8.83 -16.03
C PHE A 125 -8.31 -9.55 -15.70
N LEU A 126 -8.47 -10.05 -14.47
CA LEU A 126 -9.73 -10.62 -13.98
C LEU A 126 -10.88 -9.60 -14.03
N SER A 127 -10.60 -8.35 -13.64
CA SER A 127 -11.61 -7.29 -13.65
C SER A 127 -12.03 -6.94 -15.08
N CYS A 128 -11.08 -6.88 -16.01
CA CYS A 128 -11.36 -6.70 -17.44
C CYS A 128 -12.14 -7.88 -18.02
N LEU A 129 -11.73 -9.12 -17.73
CA LEU A 129 -12.44 -10.34 -18.15
C LEU A 129 -13.87 -10.38 -17.61
N TYR A 130 -14.06 -10.01 -16.34
CA TYR A 130 -15.37 -9.96 -15.73
C TYR A 130 -16.27 -8.94 -16.44
N LYS A 131 -15.81 -7.70 -16.61
CA LYS A 131 -16.57 -6.68 -17.36
C LYS A 131 -16.85 -7.09 -18.79
N PHE A 132 -15.86 -7.67 -19.47
CA PHE A 132 -16.01 -8.16 -20.83
C PHE A 132 -17.04 -9.30 -20.90
N GLY A 133 -17.00 -10.25 -19.96
CA GLY A 133 -17.92 -11.37 -19.90
C GLY A 133 -19.37 -10.92 -19.67
N ILE A 134 -19.60 -9.96 -18.78
CA ILE A 134 -20.95 -9.39 -18.56
C ILE A 134 -21.44 -8.66 -19.80
N HIS A 135 -20.63 -7.75 -20.38
CA HIS A 135 -21.01 -7.05 -21.60
C HIS A 135 -21.25 -7.98 -22.79
N TRP A 136 -20.43 -9.03 -22.93
CA TRP A 136 -20.61 -10.04 -23.96
C TRP A 136 -21.91 -10.82 -23.77
N SER A 137 -22.21 -11.25 -22.54
CA SER A 137 -23.44 -11.95 -22.20
C SER A 137 -24.67 -11.09 -22.49
N ASP A 138 -24.68 -9.84 -22.03
CA ASP A 138 -25.82 -8.92 -22.23
C ASP A 138 -26.06 -8.65 -23.71
N ASN A 139 -24.99 -8.41 -24.48
CA ASN A 139 -25.10 -8.19 -25.91
C ASN A 139 -25.66 -9.45 -26.63
N GLN A 140 -25.24 -10.65 -26.22
CA GLN A 140 -25.79 -11.90 -26.76
C GLN A 140 -27.28 -12.09 -26.41
N GLN A 141 -27.72 -11.65 -25.24
CA GLN A 141 -29.13 -11.71 -24.86
C GLN A 141 -29.98 -10.73 -25.67
N GLN A 142 -29.50 -9.49 -25.84
CA GLN A 142 -30.18 -8.48 -26.65
C GLN A 142 -30.32 -8.92 -28.11
N MET A 143 -29.24 -9.42 -28.72
CA MET A 143 -29.28 -9.94 -30.09
C MET A 143 -30.27 -11.10 -30.24
N LYS A 144 -30.38 -11.99 -29.24
CA LYS A 144 -31.36 -13.08 -29.25
C LYS A 144 -32.79 -12.58 -29.13
N LEU A 145 -33.04 -11.57 -28.29
CA LEU A 145 -34.35 -10.95 -28.15
C LEU A 145 -34.78 -10.26 -29.45
N GLU A 146 -33.90 -9.47 -30.05
CA GLU A 146 -34.15 -8.82 -31.35
C GLU A 146 -34.40 -9.85 -32.45
N GLN A 147 -33.65 -10.95 -32.50
CA GLN A 147 -33.90 -12.04 -33.44
C GLN A 147 -35.27 -12.69 -33.23
N LEU A 148 -35.67 -12.93 -31.98
CA LEU A 148 -36.99 -13.49 -31.66
C LEU A 148 -38.13 -12.54 -32.05
N GLU A 149 -37.98 -11.24 -31.85
CA GLU A 149 -38.95 -10.23 -32.27
C GLU A 149 -39.03 -10.14 -33.79
N ASN A 150 -37.89 -10.08 -34.48
CA ASN A 150 -37.82 -10.10 -35.93
C ASN A 150 -38.45 -11.38 -36.51
N ASP A 151 -38.21 -12.53 -35.91
CA ASP A 151 -38.82 -13.80 -36.31
C ASP A 151 -40.35 -13.80 -36.13
N LYS A 152 -40.85 -13.22 -35.04
CA LYS A 152 -42.29 -13.07 -34.81
C LYS A 152 -42.92 -12.16 -35.87
N ILE A 153 -42.30 -11.01 -36.15
CA ILE A 153 -42.75 -10.06 -37.17
C ILE A 153 -42.75 -10.74 -38.54
N LYS A 154 -41.67 -11.43 -38.90
CA LYS A 154 -41.56 -12.17 -40.16
C LYS A 154 -42.66 -13.23 -40.29
N LYS A 155 -42.92 -14.00 -39.23
CA LYS A 155 -44.01 -15.01 -39.21
C LYS A 155 -45.38 -14.36 -39.34
N ALA A 156 -45.63 -13.25 -38.67
CA ALA A 156 -46.88 -12.51 -38.76
C ALA A 156 -47.08 -11.95 -40.18
N TRP A 157 -46.04 -11.37 -40.77
CA TRP A 157 -46.03 -10.88 -42.14
C TRP A 157 -46.35 -11.98 -43.15
N ILE A 158 -45.70 -13.15 -43.03
CA ILE A 158 -45.96 -14.31 -43.92
C ILE A 158 -47.41 -14.77 -43.80
N LYS A 159 -47.97 -14.83 -42.59
CA LYS A 159 -49.38 -15.22 -42.38
C LYS A 159 -50.34 -14.22 -43.02
N LEU A 160 -50.12 -12.92 -42.79
CA LEU A 160 -50.92 -11.86 -43.36
C LEU A 160 -50.86 -11.90 -44.89
N TYR A 161 -49.65 -11.97 -45.44
CA TYR A 161 -49.43 -12.09 -46.88
C TYR A 161 -50.15 -13.31 -47.47
N GLY A 162 -50.16 -14.44 -46.77
CA GLY A 162 -50.88 -15.65 -47.21
C GLY A 162 -52.41 -15.47 -47.29
N GLN A 163 -52.99 -14.68 -46.38
CA GLN A 163 -54.44 -14.43 -46.28
C GLN A 163 -54.94 -13.32 -47.21
N GLU A 164 -54.04 -12.46 -47.70
CA GLU A 164 -54.39 -11.29 -48.51
C GLU A 164 -54.71 -11.62 -49.98
N ASN A 165 -55.54 -10.75 -50.57
CA ASN A 165 -55.92 -10.81 -51.98
C ASN A 165 -54.78 -10.35 -52.91
N LYS A 166 -54.89 -10.64 -54.22
CA LYS A 166 -53.83 -10.35 -55.21
C LYS A 166 -53.39 -8.86 -55.22
N ALA A 167 -54.33 -7.93 -55.06
CA ALA A 167 -54.03 -6.49 -54.98
C ALA A 167 -53.32 -6.11 -53.67
N GLY A 168 -53.69 -6.74 -52.54
CA GLY A 168 -53.04 -6.55 -51.24
C GLY A 168 -51.58 -7.05 -51.26
N LYS A 169 -51.34 -8.23 -51.85
CA LYS A 169 -49.98 -8.78 -52.04
C LYS A 169 -49.08 -7.85 -52.85
N GLN A 170 -49.57 -7.34 -53.98
CA GLN A 170 -48.81 -6.39 -54.81
C GLN A 170 -48.48 -5.09 -54.07
N HIS A 171 -49.38 -4.61 -53.22
CA HIS A 171 -49.12 -3.44 -52.38
C HIS A 171 -48.06 -3.73 -51.32
N MET A 172 -48.14 -4.89 -50.66
CA MET A 172 -47.15 -5.34 -49.68
C MET A 172 -45.75 -5.54 -50.31
N ASP A 173 -45.69 -6.10 -51.51
CA ASP A 173 -44.42 -6.29 -52.25
C ASP A 173 -43.79 -4.94 -52.61
N LYS A 174 -44.60 -3.97 -53.07
CA LYS A 174 -44.14 -2.60 -53.35
C LYS A 174 -43.60 -1.90 -52.10
N MET A 175 -44.27 -2.07 -50.96
CA MET A 175 -43.80 -1.51 -49.69
C MET A 175 -42.50 -2.15 -49.21
N TYR A 176 -42.33 -3.46 -49.42
CA TYR A 176 -41.10 -4.17 -49.09
C TYR A 176 -39.91 -3.70 -49.96
N GLU A 177 -40.11 -3.53 -51.27
CA GLU A 177 -39.09 -3.00 -52.19
C GLU A 177 -38.67 -1.57 -51.86
N GLN A 178 -39.59 -0.72 -51.39
CA GLN A 178 -39.29 0.64 -50.98
C GLN A 178 -38.52 0.71 -49.65
N SER A 179 -38.60 -0.33 -48.81
CA SER A 179 -37.94 -0.39 -47.50
C SER A 179 -36.52 -0.96 -47.52
N ARG A 180 -36.09 -1.49 -48.66
CA ARG A 180 -34.76 -2.07 -48.88
C ARG A 180 -33.75 -1.01 -49.33
#